data_AF-A0A1G9TWQ3-F1
#
_entry.id   AF-A0A1G9TWQ3-F1
#
_cell.length_a   1.000
_cell.length_b   1.000
_cell.length_c   1.000
_cell.angle_alpha   90.00
_cell.angle_beta   90.00
_cell.angle_gamma   90.00
#
_symmetry.space_group_name_H-M   'P 1'
#
loop_
_entity.id
_entity.type
_entity.pdbx_description
1 polymer ?
#
loop_
_entity_poly.entity_id
_entity_poly.type
_entity_poly.pdbx_seq_one_letter_code
_entity_poly.pdbx_strand_id
1 'polypeptide(L)' 'MDLGHNILRLRERKKMTQQALERAARVPQSSISRIEKGTLGNPGIETVKRIATALEVTVNDLLEDSSSGGPSPAT' A
#
# COMPACT_ATOMS: atom_id res chain seq x y z
N MET A 1 -7.99 -0.12 -11.39
CA MET A 1 -7.88 0.34 -10.00
C MET A 1 -6.55 1.07 -9.83
N ASP A 2 -6.49 2.13 -9.02
CA ASP A 2 -5.24 2.88 -8.82
C ASP A 2 -4.45 2.34 -7.61
N LEU A 3 -3.12 2.46 -7.62
CA LEU A 3 -2.20 2.08 -6.53
C LEU A 3 -2.72 2.54 -5.15
N GLY A 4 -3.25 3.77 -5.07
CA GLY A 4 -3.82 4.32 -3.85
C GLY A 4 -4.95 3.49 -3.26
N HIS A 5 -5.86 3.02 -4.11
CA HIS A 5 -6.99 2.18 -3.70
C HIS A 5 -6.54 0.82 -3.17
N ASN A 6 -5.51 0.22 -3.79
CA ASN A 6 -4.96 -1.05 -3.32
C ASN A 6 -4.33 -0.92 -1.94
N ILE A 7 -3.54 0.13 -1.72
CA ILE A 7 -2.93 0.43 -0.41
C ILE A 7 -4.00 0.62 0.66
N LEU A 8 -5.03 1.43 0.38
CA LEU A 8 -6.15 1.65 1.29
C LEU A 8 -6.83 0.33 1.68
N ARG A 9 -7.22 -0.46 0.66
CA ARG A 9 -7.91 -1.74 0.83
C ARG A 9 -7.09 -2.72 1.67
N LEU A 10 -5.78 -2.81 1.45
CA LEU A 10 -4.87 -3.68 2.19
C LEU A 10 -4.67 -3.21 3.64
N ARG A 11 -4.49 -1.90 3.83
CA ARG A 11 -4.36 -1.29 5.16
C ARG A 11 -5.58 -1.57 6.03
N GLU A 12 -6.78 -1.42 5.47
CA GLU A 12 -8.03 -1.67 6.19
C GLU A 12 -8.25 -3.15 6.51
N ARG A 13 -7.88 -4.07 5.60
CA ARG A 13 -7.90 -5.52 5.90
C ARG A 13 -7.03 -5.88 7.09
N LYS A 14 -5.91 -5.18 7.27
CA LYS A 14 -5.03 -5.31 8.44
C LYS A 14 -5.48 -4.53 9.67
N LYS A 15 -6.61 -3.83 9.62
CA LYS A 15 -7.11 -2.96 10.69
C LYS A 15 -6.10 -1.89 11.13
N MET A 16 -5.25 -1.45 10.22
CA MET A 16 -4.25 -0.41 10.48
C MET A 16 -4.83 0.98 10.24
N THR A 17 -4.54 1.94 11.11
CA THR A 17 -4.76 3.36 10.81
C THR A 17 -3.66 3.89 9.88
N GLN A 18 -3.87 5.03 9.22
CA GLN A 18 -2.81 5.65 8.41
C GLN A 18 -1.56 6.00 9.26
N GLN A 19 -1.74 6.38 10.53
CA GLN A 19 -0.64 6.60 11.47
C GLN A 19 0.09 5.30 11.85
N ALA A 20 -0.64 4.17 11.94
CA ALA A 20 -0.01 2.88 12.17
C ALA A 20 0.84 2.46 10.96
N LEU A 21 0.34 2.68 9.74
CA LEU A 21 1.10 2.43 8.52
C LEU A 21 2.30 3.38 8.39
N GLU A 22 2.19 4.64 8.81
CA GLU A 22 3.31 5.58 8.88
C GLU A 22 4.45 5.03 9.74
N ARG A 23 4.13 4.58 10.97
CA ARG A 23 5.14 4.04 11.89
C ARG A 23 5.81 2.79 11.32
N ALA A 24 5.05 1.91 10.67
CA ALA A 24 5.57 0.68 10.10
C ALA A 24 6.39 0.91 8.82
N ALA A 25 5.91 1.75 7.90
CA ALA A 25 6.55 2.01 6.61
C ALA A 25 7.61 3.12 6.67
N ARG A 26 7.66 3.91 7.76
CA ARG A 26 8.45 5.16 7.84
C ARG A 26 8.14 6.12 6.68
N VAL A 27 6.86 6.22 6.35
CA VAL A 27 6.32 7.13 5.32
C VAL A 27 5.36 8.09 6.02
N PRO A 28 5.50 9.42 5.87
CA PRO A 28 4.64 10.37 6.56
C PRO A 28 3.16 10.09 6.31
N GLN A 29 2.32 10.17 7.35
CA GLN A 29 0.88 9.90 7.22
C GLN A 29 0.21 10.80 6.16
N SER A 30 0.66 12.04 6.02
CA SER A 30 0.18 12.95 4.96
C SER A 30 0.48 12.43 3.55
N SER A 31 1.62 11.75 3.36
CA SER A 31 1.97 11.12 2.09
C SER A 31 1.12 9.88 1.85
N ILE A 32 0.93 9.03 2.87
CA ILE A 32 0.01 7.88 2.81
C ILE A 32 -1.39 8.35 2.41
N SER A 33 -1.92 9.38 3.08
CA SER A 33 -3.25 9.93 2.79
C SER A 33 -3.37 10.43 1.35
N ARG A 34 -2.35 11.11 0.82
CA ARG A 34 -2.35 11.58 -0.57
C ARG A 34 -2.25 10.44 -1.57
N ILE A 35 -1.45 9.41 -1.28
CA ILE A 35 -1.34 8.18 -2.09
C ILE A 35 -2.70 7.48 -2.13
N GLU A 36 -3.32 7.22 -0.97
CA GLU A 36 -4.62 6.54 -0.88
C GLU A 36 -5.74 7.28 -1.64
N LYS A 37 -5.66 8.62 -1.69
CA LYS A 37 -6.61 9.47 -2.44
C LYS A 37 -6.26 9.64 -3.93
N GLY A 38 -5.15 9.08 -4.41
CA GLY A 38 -4.66 9.27 -5.79
C GLY A 38 -4.22 10.70 -6.11
N THR A 39 -3.96 11.53 -5.08
CA THR A 39 -3.53 12.93 -5.25
C THR A 39 -2.00 13.09 -5.26
N LEU A 40 -1.28 12.05 -4.84
CA LEU A 40 0.17 11.96 -5.03
C LEU A 40 0.45 11.23 -6.34
N GLY A 41 0.77 11.98 -7.40
CA GLY A 41 0.82 11.45 -8.77
C GLY A 41 1.82 10.31 -9.03
N ASN A 42 2.95 10.23 -8.29
CA ASN A 42 3.88 9.10 -8.43
C ASN A 42 4.75 8.93 -7.16
N PRO A 43 4.38 8.06 -6.21
CA PRO A 43 5.28 7.73 -5.11
C PRO A 43 6.53 7.02 -5.65
N GLY A 44 7.71 7.41 -5.17
CA GLY A 44 8.95 6.73 -5.55
C GLY A 44 8.94 5.24 -5.19
N ILE A 45 9.67 4.42 -5.95
CA ILE A 45 9.72 2.96 -5.79
C ILE A 45 10.07 2.52 -4.35
N GLU A 46 10.92 3.29 -3.67
CA GLU A 46 11.30 3.05 -2.28
C GLU A 46 10.10 3.20 -1.32
N THR A 47 9.26 4.22 -1.52
CA THR A 47 8.02 4.42 -0.75
C THR A 47 7.07 3.24 -0.97
N VAL A 48 6.91 2.80 -2.21
CA VAL A 48 6.05 1.65 -2.55
C VAL A 48 6.56 0.38 -1.88
N LYS A 49 7.87 0.10 -1.92
CA LYS A 49 8.48 -1.06 -1.25
C LYS A 49 8.28 -1.04 0.27
N ARG A 50 8.45 0.13 0.90
CA ARG A 50 8.24 0.28 2.35
C ARG A 50 6.79 0.04 2.74
N ILE A 51 5.84 0.56 1.96
CA ILE A 51 4.42 0.32 2.18
C ILE A 51 4.08 -1.16 1.99
N ALA A 52 4.59 -1.81 0.94
CA ALA A 52 4.38 -3.24 0.70
C ALA A 52 4.91 -4.09 1.86
N THR A 53 6.13 -3.79 2.33
CA THR A 53 6.76 -4.46 3.47
C THR A 53 5.94 -4.28 4.75
N ALA A 54 5.51 -3.05 5.05
CA ALA A 54 4.67 -2.76 6.23
C ALA A 54 3.29 -3.44 6.17
N LEU A 55 2.77 -3.63 4.96
CA LEU A 55 1.53 -4.35 4.70
C LEU A 55 1.75 -5.85 4.49
N GLU A 56 2.96 -6.38 4.69
CA GLU A 56 3.35 -7.79 4.49
C GLU A 56 2.78 -8.38 3.19
N VAL A 57 2.90 -7.62 2.10
CA VAL A 57 2.53 -8.03 0.75
C VAL A 57 3.65 -7.72 -0.22
N THR A 58 3.55 -8.24 -1.44
CA THR A 58 4.50 -7.89 -2.49
C THR A 58 4.19 -6.52 -3.07
N VAL A 59 5.17 -5.92 -3.76
CA VAL A 59 4.90 -4.71 -4.57
C VAL A 59 3.89 -5.01 -5.69
N ASN A 60 3.84 -6.25 -6.17
CA ASN A 60 2.87 -6.65 -7.19
C ASN A 60 1.45 -6.58 -6.66
N ASP A 61 1.18 -7.05 -5.43
CA ASP A 61 -0.13 -6.94 -4.79
C ASP A 61 -0.65 -5.49 -4.68
N LEU A 62 0.27 -4.50 -4.61
CA LEU A 62 -0.09 -3.08 -4.61
C LEU A 62 -0.43 -2.56 -6.01
N LEU A 63 0.20 -3.13 -7.05
CA LEU A 63 0.09 -2.71 -8.45
C LEU A 63 -0.94 -3.53 -9.25
N GLU A 64 -1.39 -4.67 -8.72
CA GLU A 64 -2.33 -5.55 -9.39
C GLU A 64 -3.70 -4.88 -9.55
N ASP A 65 -4.15 -4.79 -10.80
CA ASP A 65 -5.56 -4.60 -11.14
C ASP A 65 -6.24 -5.96 -10.97
N SER A 66 -7.41 -6.02 -10.31
CA SER A 66 -8.05 -7.27 -9.87
C SER A 66 -8.60 -8.17 -11.00
N SER A 67 -7.93 -8.26 -12.15
CA SER A 67 -8.33 -9.04 -13.32
C SER A 67 -7.62 -10.40 -13.45
N SER A 68 -6.73 -10.79 -12.54
CA SER A 68 -6.16 -12.14 -12.53
C SER A 68 -5.82 -12.58 -11.11
N GLY A 69 -6.49 -13.62 -10.63
CA GLY A 69 -6.33 -14.12 -9.26
C GLY A 69 -5.18 -15.10 -9.09
N GLY A 70 -4.59 -15.08 -7.89
CA GLY A 70 -3.77 -16.13 -7.33
C GLY A 70 -3.30 -15.74 -5.92
N PRO A 71 -3.39 -16.62 -4.91
CA PRO A 71 -2.92 -16.30 -3.56
C PRO A 71 -1.39 -16.28 -3.55
N SER A 72 -0.77 -15.18 -3.14
CA SER A 72 0.63 -15.18 -2.72
C SER A 72 0.74 -15.99 -1.42
N PRO A 73 1.48 -17.12 -1.38
CA PRO A 73 1.80 -17.79 -0.14
C PRO A 73 2.90 -16.98 0.56
N ALA A 74 2.58 -16.42 1.72
CA ALA A 74 3.60 -15.88 2.61
C ALA A 74 4.48 -17.05 3.08
N THR A 75 5.79 -16.97 2.82
CA THR A 75 6.82 -17.87 3.38
C THR A 75 7.10 -17.51 4.83
#